data_AF-A0A7J4EQD3-F1
#
_entry.id   AF-A0A7J4EQD3-F1
#
_cell.length_a   1.000
_cell.length_b   1.000
_cell.length_c   1.000
_cell.angle_alpha   90.00
_cell.angle_beta   90.00
_cell.angle_gamma   90.00
#
_symmetry.space_group_name_H-M   'P 1'
#
loop_
_entity.id
_entity.type
_entity.pdbx_description
1 polymer ?
#
loop_
_entity_poly.entity_id
_entity_poly.type
_entity_poly.pdbx_seq_one_letter_code
_entity_poly.pdbx_strand_id
1 'polypeptide(L)'
;MNKDNTVFLKHMLDAINLIKSYLKDKSYEEFKSNRMLQDAVIRRDKLIHGYFGVDLDAVWDTATKDIPLLREKLQEILKEEEKK
;
A
#
# COMPACT_ATOMS: atom_id res chain seq x y z
N MET A 1 2.27 29.72 -1.85
CA MET A 1 2.18 28.58 -2.78
C MET A 1 0.73 28.17 -2.86
N ASN A 2 0.01 28.60 -3.90
CA ASN A 2 -1.35 28.09 -4.15
C ASN A 2 -1.17 26.61 -4.50
N LYS A 3 -1.48 25.71 -3.56
CA LYS A 3 -1.61 24.30 -3.89
C LYS A 3 -2.79 24.22 -4.85
N ASP A 4 -2.53 23.90 -6.11
CA ASP A 4 -3.58 23.61 -7.06
C ASP A 4 -4.29 22.34 -6.57
N ASN A 5 -5.40 22.54 -5.85
CA ASN A 5 -6.22 21.48 -5.29
C ASN A 5 -6.72 20.51 -6.37
N THR A 6 -6.68 20.90 -7.65
CA THR A 6 -7.04 20.05 -8.78
C THR A 6 -6.19 18.78 -8.85
N VAL A 7 -4.89 18.86 -8.57
CA VAL A 7 -4.00 17.67 -8.57
C VAL A 7 -4.40 16.71 -7.45
N PHE A 8 -4.71 17.25 -6.27
CA PHE A 8 -5.18 16.45 -5.13
C PHE A 8 -6.53 15.78 -5.42
N LEU A 9 -7.48 16.53 -5.97
CA LEU A 9 -8.79 16.02 -6.35
C LEU A 9 -8.68 14.91 -7.40
N LYS A 10 -7.77 15.06 -8.37
CA LYS A 10 -7.48 14.01 -9.38
C LYS A 10 -6.93 12.74 -8.73
N HIS A 11 -5.96 12.85 -7.83
CA HIS A 11 -5.42 11.67 -7.13
C HIS A 11 -6.45 10.96 -6.25
N MET A 12 -7.32 11.70 -5.57
CA MET A 12 -8.44 11.10 -4.83
C MET A 12 -9.39 10.37 -5.78
N LEU A 13 -9.72 10.99 -6.92
CA LEU A 13 -10.58 10.37 -7.93
C LEU A 13 -9.97 9.08 -8.49
N ASP A 14 -8.66 9.09 -8.77
CA ASP A 14 -7.93 7.91 -9.24
C ASP A 14 -7.93 6.79 -8.18
N ALA A 15 -7.70 7.11 -6.91
CA ALA A 15 -7.76 6.15 -5.82
C ALA A 15 -9.16 5.53 -5.68
N ILE A 16 -10.22 6.35 -5.78
CA ILE A 16 -11.61 5.88 -5.77
C ILE A 16 -11.88 4.96 -6.96
N ASN A 17 -11.43 5.32 -8.16
CA ASN A 17 -11.61 4.51 -9.36
C ASN A 17 -10.89 3.16 -9.26
N LEU A 18 -9.68 3.14 -8.70
CA LEU A 18 -8.94 1.91 -8.45
C LEU A 18 -9.66 1.02 -7.44
N ILE A 19 -10.13 1.57 -6.31
CA ILE A 19 -10.93 0.82 -5.32
C ILE A 19 -12.16 0.19 -6.00
N LYS A 20 -12.90 0.97 -6.80
CA LYS A 20 -14.05 0.46 -7.55
C LYS A 20 -13.67 -0.66 -8.51
N SER A 21 -12.51 -0.56 -9.17
CA SER A 21 -12.03 -1.59 -10.08
C SER A 21 -11.63 -2.88 -9.36
N TYR A 22 -10.98 -2.78 -8.19
CA TYR A 22 -10.52 -3.93 -7.42
C TYR A 22 -11.68 -4.71 -6.81
N LEU A 23 -12.73 -4.00 -6.40
CA LEU A 23 -13.95 -4.57 -5.82
C LEU A 23 -14.97 -4.99 -6.88
N LYS A 24 -14.72 -4.70 -8.16
CA LYS A 24 -15.63 -5.03 -9.24
C LYS A 24 -15.82 -6.54 -9.30
N ASP A 25 -17.09 -6.97 -9.32
CA ASP A 25 -17.49 -8.38 -9.38
C ASP A 25 -16.99 -9.22 -8.20
N LYS A 26 -16.62 -8.58 -7.08
CA LYS A 26 -16.23 -9.25 -5.83
C LYS A 26 -17.33 -9.24 -4.80
N SER A 27 -17.59 -10.41 -4.22
CA SER A 27 -18.42 -10.53 -3.03
C SER A 27 -17.66 -10.08 -1.78
N TYR A 28 -18.41 -9.81 -0.71
CA TYR A 28 -17.81 -9.46 0.59
C TYR A 28 -16.98 -10.62 1.17
N GLU A 29 -17.39 -11.87 0.96
CA GLU A 29 -16.64 -13.03 1.43
C GLU A 29 -15.32 -13.23 0.66
N GLU A 30 -15.30 -12.97 -0.66
CA GLU A 30 -14.06 -12.92 -1.43
C GLU A 30 -13.13 -11.81 -0.94
N PHE A 31 -13.66 -10.63 -0.63
CA PHE A 31 -12.87 -9.55 -0.05
C PHE A 31 -12.28 -9.95 1.30
N LYS A 32 -13.10 -10.49 2.21
CA LYS A 32 -12.71 -10.88 3.57
C LYS A 32 -11.69 -12.03 3.61
N SER A 33 -11.72 -12.92 2.62
CA SER A 33 -10.77 -14.03 2.49
C SER A 33 -9.49 -13.66 1.74
N ASN A 34 -9.44 -12.50 1.06
CA ASN A 34 -8.29 -12.08 0.26
C ASN A 34 -7.54 -10.91 0.92
N ARG A 35 -6.46 -11.25 1.64
CA ARG A 35 -5.61 -10.26 2.35
C ARG A 35 -4.95 -9.25 1.40
N MET A 36 -4.51 -9.69 0.22
CA MET A 36 -3.89 -8.78 -0.75
C MET A 36 -4.89 -7.73 -1.25
N LEU A 37 -6.14 -8.14 -1.51
CA LEU A 37 -7.20 -7.24 -1.93
C LEU A 37 -7.57 -6.26 -0.80
N GLN A 38 -7.64 -6.73 0.45
CA GLN A 38 -7.83 -5.86 1.62
C GLN A 38 -6.72 -4.83 1.72
N ASP A 39 -5.46 -5.25 1.67
CA ASP A 39 -4.31 -4.36 1.77
C ASP A 39 -4.30 -3.33 0.63
N ALA A 40 -4.66 -3.74 -0.59
CA ALA A 40 -4.77 -2.85 -1.74
C ALA A 40 -5.87 -1.78 -1.54
N VAL A 41 -7.06 -2.18 -1.08
CA VAL A 41 -8.18 -1.25 -0.84
C VAL A 41 -7.89 -0.32 0.34
N ILE A 42 -7.41 -0.85 1.47
CA ILE A 42 -7.06 -0.08 2.68
C ILE A 42 -5.96 0.93 2.38
N ARG A 43 -4.94 0.57 1.59
CA ARG A 43 -3.89 1.50 1.19
C ARG A 43 -4.45 2.66 0.37
N ARG A 44 -5.37 2.40 -0.57
CA ARG A 44 -5.99 3.46 -1.40
C ARG A 44 -6.91 4.36 -0.58
N ASP A 45 -7.64 3.79 0.37
CA ASP A 45 -8.47 4.53 1.33
C ASP A 45 -7.60 5.51 2.16
N LYS A 46 -6.48 5.03 2.71
CA LYS A 46 -5.52 5.88 3.43
C LYS A 46 -4.92 7.00 2.58
N LEU A 47 -4.72 6.80 1.28
CA LEU A 47 -4.22 7.84 0.37
C LEU A 47 -5.24 8.97 0.19
N ILE A 48 -6.53 8.63 0.10
CA ILE A 48 -7.62 9.62 0.04
C ILE A 48 -7.65 10.46 1.33
N HIS A 49 -7.36 9.84 2.48
CA HIS A 49 -7.31 10.50 3.79
C HIS A 49 -6.05 11.35 4.06
N GLY A 50 -5.15 11.53 3.08
CA GLY A 50 -4.11 12.57 3.15
C GLY A 50 -2.66 12.08 3.27
N TYR A 51 -2.34 10.85 2.87
CA TYR A 51 -0.95 10.46 2.59
C TYR A 51 -0.59 10.90 1.16
N PHE A 52 -0.23 12.17 1.02
CA PHE A 52 0.08 12.82 -0.26
C PHE A 52 1.36 12.27 -0.90
N GLY A 53 1.40 12.24 -2.24
CA GLY A 53 2.65 12.22 -3.01
C GLY A 53 3.47 10.96 -2.85
N VAL A 54 2.88 9.80 -3.14
CA VAL A 54 3.65 8.56 -3.20
C VAL A 54 4.54 8.60 -4.44
N ASP A 55 5.83 8.77 -4.20
CA ASP A 55 6.87 8.56 -5.21
C ASP A 55 6.89 7.06 -5.56
N LEU A 56 6.47 6.74 -6.79
CA LEU A 56 6.36 5.36 -7.24
C LEU A 56 7.73 4.72 -7.42
N ASP A 57 8.76 5.50 -7.75
CA ASP A 57 10.12 4.99 -7.90
C ASP A 57 10.70 4.65 -6.54
N ALA A 58 10.49 5.53 -5.54
CA ALA A 58 10.86 5.23 -4.16
C ALA A 58 10.10 4.01 -3.60
N VAL A 59 8.80 3.89 -3.89
CA VAL A 59 8.02 2.72 -3.47
C VAL A 59 8.51 1.44 -4.14
N TRP A 60 8.83 1.49 -5.43
CA TRP A 60 9.35 0.35 -6.17
C TRP A 60 10.71 -0.09 -5.61
N ASP A 61 11.63 0.85 -5.40
CA ASP A 61 12.94 0.58 -4.84
C ASP A 61 12.85 0.00 -3.43
N THR A 62 12.03 0.60 -2.56
CA THR A 62 11.81 0.03 -1.22
C THR A 62 11.20 -1.36 -1.28
N ALA A 63 10.22 -1.60 -2.15
CA ALA A 63 9.57 -2.90 -2.27
C ALA A 63 10.50 -4.00 -2.80
N THR A 64 11.38 -3.66 -3.75
CA THR A 64 12.20 -4.65 -4.47
C THR A 64 13.61 -4.79 -3.93
N LYS A 65 14.15 -3.78 -3.23
CA LYS A 65 15.52 -3.77 -2.70
C LYS A 65 15.52 -3.79 -1.18
N ASP A 66 14.87 -2.82 -0.54
CA ASP A 66 15.02 -2.62 0.91
C ASP A 66 14.27 -3.67 1.73
N ILE A 67 13.03 -4.01 1.35
CA ILE A 67 12.19 -4.98 2.07
C ILE A 67 12.81 -6.39 2.09
N PRO A 68 13.32 -6.96 0.97
CA PRO A 68 14.02 -8.24 1.01
C PRO A 68 15.22 -8.27 1.96
N LEU A 69 16.08 -7.23 1.91
CA LEU A 69 17.24 -7.14 2.81
C LEU A 69 16.83 -7.02 4.28
N LEU A 70 15.79 -6.22 4.56
CA LEU A 70 15.26 -6.11 5.92
C LEU A 70 14.72 -7.45 6.43
N ARG A 71 14.04 -8.22 5.58
CA ARG A 71 13.54 -9.56 5.95
C ARG A 71 14.67 -10.48 6.36
N GLU A 72 15.77 -10.53 5.60
CA GLU A 72 16.93 -11.37 5.93
C GLU A 72 17.52 -11.00 7.30
N LYS A 73 17.74 -9.70 7.53
CA LYS A 73 18.24 -9.21 8.83
C LYS A 73 17.32 -9.56 9.99
N LEU A 74 16.00 -9.43 9.81
CA LEU A 74 15.04 -9.82 10.84
C LEU A 74 15.10 -11.32 11.15
N GLN A 75 15.31 -12.16 10.14
CA GLN A 75 15.48 -13.61 10.35
C GLN A 75 16.77 -13.95 11.10
N GLU A 76 17.85 -13.19 10.89
CA GLU A 76 19.10 -13.34 11.66
C GLU A 76 18.88 -12.98 13.13
N ILE A 77 18.29 -11.80 13.38
CA ILE A 77 18.00 -11.33 14.75
C ILE A 77 17.11 -12.33 15.49
N LEU A 78 16.06 -12.85 14.85
CA LEU A 78 15.17 -13.86 15.46
C LEU A 78 15.93 -15.13 15.84
N LYS A 79 16.83 -15.63 14.99
CA LYS A 79 17.66 -16.80 15.29
C LYS A 79 18.63 -16.56 16.43
N GLU A 80 19.10 -15.33 16.62
CA GLU A 80 19.97 -14.96 17.74
C GLU A 80 19.20 -14.92 19.06
N GLU A 81 17.99 -14.37 19.04
CA GLU A 81 17.11 -14.32 20.21
C GLU A 81 16.60 -15.70 20.63
N GLU A 82 16.33 -16.62 19.69
CA GLU A 82 15.93 -18.00 19.98
C GLU A 82 17.07 -18.87 20.57
N LYS A 83 18.32 -18.41 20.51
CA LYS A 83 19.49 -19.11 21.07
C LYS A 83 19.84 -18.67 22.49
N LYS A 84 19.17 -17.64 23.03
CA LYS A 84 19.29 -17.21 24.42
C LYS A 84 18.30 -17.97 25.30
#